data_AF-A0A1T0CT82-F1
#
_entry.id   AF-A0A1T0CT82-F1
#
_cell.length_a   1.000
_cell.length_b   1.000
_cell.length_c   1.000
_cell.angle_alpha   90.00
_cell.angle_beta   90.00
_cell.angle_gamma   90.00
#
_symmetry.space_group_name_H-M   'P 1'
#
loop_
_entity.id
_entity.type
_entity.pdbx_description
1 polymer ?
#
loop_
_entity_poly.entity_id
_entity_poly.type
_entity_poly.pdbx_seq_one_letter_code
_entity_poly.pdbx_strand_id
1 'polypeptide(L)' 'MSFFSKLAEAGQKKLGELEDHRYQASCMSDQELLRAARFKSGLARTAYLHEVKSRGLEAELRKMMNS' A
#
# COMPACT_ATOMS: atom_id res chain seq x y z
N MET A 1 -3.40 18.42 -27.02
CA MET A 1 -3.96 17.82 -25.78
C MET A 1 -3.94 18.85 -24.66
N SER A 2 -5.05 19.02 -23.93
CA SER A 2 -5.19 20.03 -22.86
C SER A 2 -4.44 19.62 -21.57
N PHE A 3 -4.07 20.59 -20.74
CA PHE A 3 -3.41 20.35 -19.44
C PHE A 3 -4.26 19.47 -18.50
N PHE A 4 -5.58 19.68 -18.48
CA PHE A 4 -6.50 18.91 -17.65
C PHE A 4 -6.61 17.44 -18.06
N SER A 5 -6.52 17.15 -19.36
CA SER A 5 -6.53 15.77 -19.86
C SER A 5 -5.31 14.99 -19.35
N LYS A 6 -4.11 15.60 -19.35
CA LYS A 6 -2.89 14.98 -18.81
C LYS A 6 -2.96 14.74 -17.30
N LEU A 7 -3.58 15.65 -16.55
CA LEU A 7 -3.77 15.48 -15.12
C LEU A 7 -4.76 14.35 -14.80
N ALA A 8 -5.84 14.24 -15.57
CA ALA A 8 -6.81 13.16 -15.42
C ALA A 8 -6.17 11.79 -15.71
N GLU A 9 -5.40 11.68 -16.80
CA GLU A 9 -4.66 10.46 -17.16
C GLU A 9 -3.65 10.05 -16.09
N ALA A 10 -2.88 11.00 -15.55
CA ALA A 10 -1.93 10.74 -14.47
C ALA A 10 -2.62 10.32 -13.16
N GLY A 11 -3.80 10.89 -12.87
CA GLY A 11 -4.62 10.52 -11.72
C GLY A 11 -5.18 9.11 -11.83
N GLN A 12 -5.75 8.75 -12.99
CA GLN A 12 -6.28 7.41 -13.25
C GLN A 12 -5.20 6.33 -13.16
N LYS A 13 -4.01 6.61 -13.70
CA LYS A 13 -2.88 5.69 -13.61
C LYS A 13 -2.48 5.40 -12.15
N LYS A 14 -2.39 6.44 -11.32
CA LYS A 14 -2.06 6.29 -9.89
C LYS A 14 -3.14 5.56 -9.10
N LEU A 15 -4.41 5.72 -9.46
CA LEU A 15 -5.50 4.97 -8.84
C LEU A 15 -5.40 3.48 -9.17
N GLY A 16 -5.13 3.13 -10.43
CA GLY A 16 -4.88 1.74 -10.83
C GLY A 16 -3.70 1.12 -10.07
N GLU A 17 -2.56 1.83 -9.99
CA GLU A 17 -1.39 1.37 -9.22
C GLU A 17 -1.71 1.14 -7.74
N LEU A 18 -2.55 1.97 -7.13
CA LEU A 18 -2.99 1.78 -5.74
C LEU A 18 -3.89 0.54 -5.58
N GLU A 19 -4.80 0.31 -6.52
CA GLU A 19 -5.68 -0.87 -6.52
C GLU A 19 -4.89 -2.17 -6.68
N ASP A 20 -3.89 -2.19 -7.56
CA ASP A 20 -2.97 -3.33 -7.72
C ASP A 20 -2.23 -3.64 -6.41
N HIS A 21 -1.73 -2.61 -5.73
CA HIS A 21 -1.07 -2.80 -4.43
C HIS A 21 -2.04 -3.26 -3.34
N ARG A 22 -3.30 -2.83 -3.37
CA ARG A 22 -4.33 -3.32 -2.43
C ARG A 22 -4.66 -4.79 -2.68
N TYR A 23 -4.80 -5.19 -3.94
CA TYR A 23 -5.00 -6.59 -4.30
C TYR A 23 -3.79 -7.44 -3.89
N GLN A 24 -2.58 -6.95 -4.16
CA GLN A 24 -1.38 -7.64 -3.73
C GLN A 24 -1.34 -7.80 -2.21
N ALA A 25 -1.68 -6.75 -1.45
CA ALA A 25 -1.72 -6.78 0.01
C ALA A 25 -2.66 -7.87 0.55
N SER A 26 -3.85 -8.01 -0.06
CA SER A 26 -4.85 -8.98 0.41
C SER A 26 -4.40 -10.43 0.18
N CYS A 27 -3.60 -10.70 -0.86
CA CYS A 27 -3.06 -12.03 -1.14
C CYS A 27 -1.83 -12.40 -0.29
N MET A 28 -1.22 -11.46 0.43
CA MET A 28 -0.01 -11.72 1.23
C MET A 28 -0.33 -12.43 2.55
N SER A 29 0.61 -13.26 3.01
CA SER A 29 0.59 -13.71 4.41
C SER A 29 0.88 -12.55 5.37
N ASP A 30 0.50 -12.70 6.63
CA ASP A 30 0.68 -11.64 7.63
C ASP A 30 2.15 -11.25 7.82
N GLN A 31 3.07 -12.22 7.80
CA GLN A 31 4.51 -11.93 7.89
C GLN A 31 5.04 -11.17 6.67
N GLU A 32 4.62 -11.55 5.46
CA GLU A 32 5.02 -10.86 4.24
C GLU A 32 4.45 -9.45 4.21
N LEU A 33 3.19 -9.29 4.60
CA LEU A 33 2.51 -8.00 4.68
C LEU A 33 3.21 -7.07 5.67
N LEU A 34 3.57 -7.55 6.86
CA LEU A 34 4.29 -6.78 7.87
C LEU A 34 5.69 -6.34 7.38
N ARG A 35 6.43 -7.24 6.69
CA ARG A 35 7.71 -6.88 6.07
C ARG A 35 7.53 -5.84 4.97
N ALA A 36 6.53 -6.01 4.11
CA ALA A 36 6.24 -5.07 3.03
C ALA A 36 5.85 -3.69 3.58
N ALA A 37 5.00 -3.64 4.60
CA ALA A 37 4.60 -2.41 5.28
C ALA A 37 5.78 -1.68 5.95
N ARG A 38 6.81 -2.42 6.42
CA ARG A 38 8.03 -1.86 7.01
C ARG A 38 8.93 -1.18 5.96
N PHE A 39 9.15 -1.83 4.81
CA PHE A 39 10.21 -1.41 3.87
C PHE A 39 9.72 -0.67 2.63
N LYS A 40 8.45 -0.80 2.25
CA LYS A 40 7.92 -0.14 1.06
C LYS A 40 7.57 1.33 1.35
N SER A 41 7.55 2.15 0.30
CA SER A 41 7.25 3.58 0.36
C SER A 41 6.14 3.96 -0.63
N GLY A 42 5.65 5.20 -0.56
CA GLY A 42 4.64 5.71 -1.49
C GLY A 42 3.28 5.00 -1.39
N LEU A 43 2.61 4.84 -2.53
CA LEU A 43 1.25 4.25 -2.62
C LEU A 43 1.20 2.81 -2.11
N ALA A 44 2.23 2.01 -2.41
CA ALA A 44 2.35 0.64 -1.93
C ALA A 44 2.34 0.57 -0.40
N ARG A 45 3.08 1.45 0.28
CA ARG A 45 3.10 1.52 1.75
C ARG A 45 1.72 1.83 2.30
N THR A 46 1.00 2.77 1.71
CA THR A 46 -0.36 3.13 2.14
C THR A 46 -1.31 1.95 2.01
N ALA A 47 -1.25 1.20 0.90
CA ALA A 47 -2.05 -0.01 0.72
C ALA A 47 -1.71 -1.09 1.75
N TYR A 48 -0.43 -1.36 2.01
CA TYR A 48 -0.02 -2.37 2.98
C TYR A 48 -0.37 -1.97 4.42
N LEU A 49 -0.21 -0.71 4.80
CA LEU A 49 -0.61 -0.22 6.13
C LEU A 49 -2.12 -0.31 6.34
N HIS A 50 -2.92 -0.04 5.31
CA HIS A 50 -4.36 -0.20 5.37
C HIS A 50 -4.74 -1.66 5.62
N GLU A 51 -4.12 -2.61 4.91
CA GLU A 51 -4.37 -4.04 5.10
C GLU A 51 -3.90 -4.52 6.48
N VAL A 52 -2.74 -4.07 6.96
CA VAL A 52 -2.24 -4.34 8.32
C VAL A 52 -3.28 -3.92 9.37
N LYS A 53 -3.87 -2.74 9.22
CA LYS A 53 -4.93 -2.25 10.11
C LYS A 53 -6.20 -3.09 10.00
N SER A 54 -6.61 -3.46 8.79
CA SER A 54 -7.79 -4.31 8.55
C SER A 54 -7.66 -5.68 9.21
N ARG A 55 -6.44 -6.22 9.30
CA ARG A 55 -6.14 -7.52 9.93
C ARG A 55 -5.79 -7.43 11.42
N GLY A 56 -5.68 -6.22 11.97
CA GLY A 56 -5.33 -6.01 13.39
C GLY A 56 -3.86 -6.25 13.74
N LEU A 57 -2.94 -6.21 12.76
CA LEU A 57 -1.51 -6.52 12.93
C LEU A 57 -0.66 -5.29 13.34
N GLU A 58 -1.30 -4.18 13.72
CA GLU A 58 -0.63 -2.90 13.99
C GLU A 58 0.41 -3.00 15.13
N ALA A 59 0.13 -3.83 16.13
CA ALA A 59 1.03 -4.06 17.26
C ALA A 59 2.30 -4.81 16.84
N GLU A 60 2.19 -5.77 15.93
CA GLU A 60 3.35 -6.54 15.41
C GLU A 60 4.20 -5.68 14.49
N LEU A 61 3.57 -4.87 13.64
CA LEU A 61 4.29 -3.91 12.82
C LEU A 61 5.10 -2.94 13.69
N ARG A 62 4.48 -2.41 14.76
CA ARG A 62 5.14 -1.52 15.72
C ARG A 62 6.33 -2.21 16.40
N LYS A 63 6.21 -3.47 16.81
CA LYS A 63 7.33 -4.25 17.38
C LYS A 63 8.47 -4.39 16.38
N MET A 64 8.16 -4.70 15.11
CA MET A 64 9.17 -4.83 14.06
C MET A 64 9.89 -3.52 13.76
N MET A 65 9.25 -2.36 13.88
CA MET A 65 9.90 -1.08 13.62
C MET A 65 10.89 -0.66 14.71
N ASN A 66 10.73 -1.17 15.92
CA ASN A 66 11.58 -0.84 17.07
C ASN A 66 12.73 -1.85 17.27
N SER A 67 12.91 -2.77 16.32
CA SER A 67 13.94 -3.80 16.25
C SER A 67 14.82 -3.56 15.03
#